data_AF-A0A1Y2E5T4-F1
#
_entry.id   AF-A0A1Y2E5T4-F1
#
_cell.length_a   1.000
_cell.length_b   1.000
_cell.length_c   1.000
_cell.angle_alpha   90.00
_cell.angle_beta   90.00
_cell.angle_gamma   90.00
#
_symmetry.space_group_name_H-M   'P 1'
#
loop_
_entity.id
_entity.type
_entity.pdbx_description
1 polymer ?
#
loop_
_entity_poly.entity_id
_entity_poly.type
_entity_poly.pdbx_seq_one_letter_code
_entity_poly.pdbx_strand_id
1 'polypeptide(L)'
;MGIYFINTAYNTLVKSNNIEDYNDRYIKIFYCNGNYCKPWEKPEVVTYFSNTFNKIFKYDPYYDKISFAYEYDLKCTYNSNNYCVIDEKDEEKIKEIDDREFCVTNDGELVLILLSKDETKESLSLHQHQNQRQYRHFNDTKIIRATSNENSYISSSKETTTKNNRTYIKNEDNFLVECMKAKNDDEPIYGLAKHFYKLDLKSAKIISNSGHYIVNSSTNKAINNKDFKK
;
A
#
# COMPACT_ATOMS: atom_id res chain seq x y z
N MET A 1 -15.33 1.10 13.84
CA MET A 1 -15.49 0.05 12.81
C MET A 1 -14.22 -0.78 12.74
N GLY A 2 -14.30 -2.10 12.58
CA GLY A 2 -13.11 -2.95 12.58
C GLY A 2 -13.38 -4.43 12.39
N ILE A 3 -12.30 -5.16 12.14
CA ILE A 3 -12.27 -6.61 12.03
C ILE A 3 -11.79 -7.19 13.36
N TYR A 4 -12.52 -8.18 13.87
CA TYR A 4 -12.31 -8.80 15.17
C TYR A 4 -12.17 -10.31 15.01
N PHE A 5 -11.16 -10.87 15.67
CA PHE A 5 -11.01 -12.31 15.84
C PHE A 5 -11.57 -12.67 17.20
N ILE A 6 -12.61 -13.50 17.21
CA ILE A 6 -13.31 -13.92 18.42
C ILE A 6 -13.12 -15.43 18.58
N ASN A 7 -12.59 -15.83 19.73
CA ASN A 7 -12.63 -17.22 20.15
C ASN A 7 -14.04 -17.51 20.67
N THR A 8 -14.81 -18.31 19.94
CA THR A 8 -16.21 -18.61 20.28
C THR A 8 -16.37 -19.66 21.36
N ALA A 9 -15.30 -20.36 21.75
CA ALA A 9 -15.34 -21.28 22.89
C ALA A 9 -15.32 -20.50 24.22
N TYR A 10 -14.56 -19.41 24.27
CA TYR A 10 -14.37 -18.59 25.48
C TYR A 10 -15.04 -17.22 25.41
N ASN A 11 -15.58 -16.82 24.25
CA ASN A 11 -16.13 -15.51 23.97
C ASN A 11 -15.15 -14.36 24.25
N THR A 12 -13.90 -14.53 23.82
CA THR A 12 -12.82 -13.56 24.03
C THR A 12 -12.23 -13.07 22.71
N LEU A 13 -11.67 -11.85 22.72
CA LEU A 13 -10.88 -11.33 21.61
C LEU A 13 -9.51 -12.02 21.56
N VAL A 14 -9.10 -12.43 20.36
CA VAL A 14 -7.75 -12.96 20.14
C VAL A 14 -6.77 -11.80 20.05
N LYS A 15 -5.75 -11.83 20.92
CA LYS A 15 -4.60 -10.96 20.87
C LYS A 15 -3.33 -11.79 21.09
N SER A 16 -2.78 -12.29 20.00
CA SER A 16 -1.58 -13.13 20.01
C SER A 16 -0.55 -12.65 18.99
N ASN A 17 0.71 -12.99 19.25
CA ASN A 17 1.82 -12.86 18.31
C ASN A 17 2.10 -14.18 17.56
N ASN A 18 1.37 -15.25 17.87
CA ASN A 18 1.44 -16.52 17.15
C ASN A 18 0.28 -16.61 16.16
N ILE A 19 0.60 -16.93 14.90
CA ILE A 19 -0.40 -17.03 13.84
C ILE A 19 -1.33 -18.23 14.00
N GLU A 20 -0.87 -19.31 14.63
CA GLU A 20 -1.70 -20.51 14.85
C GLU A 20 -2.91 -20.22 15.73
N ASP A 21 -2.77 -19.28 16.68
CA ASP A 21 -3.87 -18.86 17.57
C ASP A 21 -5.02 -18.19 16.81
N TYR A 22 -4.78 -17.66 15.60
CA TYR A 22 -5.79 -17.07 14.74
C TYR A 22 -6.43 -18.08 13.78
N ASN A 23 -5.75 -19.19 13.51
CA ASN A 23 -6.24 -20.27 12.64
C ASN A 23 -6.90 -21.42 13.43
N ASP A 24 -7.02 -21.31 14.75
CA ASP A 24 -7.73 -22.29 15.57
C ASP A 24 -9.22 -22.40 15.16
N ARG A 25 -9.78 -23.61 15.27
CA ARG A 25 -11.14 -23.93 14.80
C ARG A 25 -12.24 -23.12 15.49
N TYR A 26 -11.99 -22.67 16.72
CA TYR A 26 -12.91 -21.85 17.51
C TYR A 26 -12.79 -20.37 17.20
N ILE A 27 -11.87 -19.97 16.33
CA ILE A 27 -11.76 -18.58 15.91
C ILE A 27 -12.73 -18.31 14.78
N LYS A 28 -13.51 -17.24 14.95
CA LYS A 28 -14.38 -16.66 13.93
C LYS A 28 -14.05 -15.20 13.77
N ILE A 29 -14.14 -14.72 12.53
CA ILE A 29 -13.87 -13.32 12.20
C ILE A 29 -15.20 -12.61 12.04
N PHE A 30 -15.29 -11.44 12.64
CA PHE A 30 -16.43 -10.56 12.52
C PHE A 30 -15.97 -9.19 12.04
N TYR A 31 -16.79 -8.58 11.18
CA TYR A 31 -16.68 -7.18 10.85
C TYR A 31 -17.77 -6.42 11.60
N CYS A 32 -17.37 -5.41 12.37
CA CYS A 32 -18.29 -4.58 13.15
C CYS A 32 -18.18 -3.12 12.75
N ASN A 33 -19.32 -2.47 12.48
CA ASN A 33 -19.37 -1.05 12.12
C ASN A 33 -19.59 -0.10 13.32
N GLY A 34 -19.64 -0.65 14.54
CA GLY A 34 -19.91 0.10 15.78
C GLY A 34 -21.31 -0.13 16.33
N ASN A 35 -22.28 -0.48 15.49
CA ASN A 35 -23.66 -0.76 15.90
C ASN A 35 -23.98 -2.25 15.89
N TYR A 36 -23.49 -2.97 14.87
CA TYR A 36 -23.67 -4.41 14.75
C TYR A 36 -22.40 -5.06 14.19
N CYS A 37 -22.32 -6.37 14.39
CA CYS A 37 -21.27 -7.23 13.86
C CYS A 37 -21.89 -8.26 12.92
N LYS A 38 -21.23 -8.50 11.79
CA LYS A 38 -21.57 -9.62 10.89
C LYS A 38 -20.38 -10.56 10.77
N PRO A 39 -20.61 -11.86 10.58
CA PRO A 39 -19.54 -12.78 10.19
C PRO A 39 -18.80 -12.21 8.99
N TRP A 40 -17.46 -12.24 9.03
CA TRP A 40 -16.65 -11.83 7.90
C TRP A 40 -16.74 -12.89 6.80
N GLU A 41 -17.24 -12.47 5.65
CA GLU A 41 -17.35 -13.32 4.47
C GLU A 41 -15.95 -13.53 3.90
N LYS A 42 -15.54 -14.81 3.81
CA LYS A 42 -14.24 -15.19 3.26
C LYS A 42 -14.16 -14.75 1.79
N PRO A 43 -13.19 -13.91 1.41
CA PRO A 43 -13.07 -13.44 0.05
C PRO A 43 -12.50 -14.53 -0.86
N GLU A 44 -12.90 -14.54 -2.14
CA GLU A 44 -12.42 -15.53 -3.13
C GLU A 44 -11.00 -15.26 -3.65
N VAL A 45 -10.41 -14.13 -3.26
CA VAL A 45 -9.08 -13.68 -3.68
C VAL A 45 -8.22 -13.39 -2.45
N VAL A 46 -6.90 -13.45 -2.66
CA VAL A 46 -5.93 -13.04 -1.64
C VAL A 46 -6.27 -11.63 -1.17
N THR A 47 -6.46 -11.49 0.14
CA THR A 47 -6.95 -10.26 0.76
C THR A 47 -6.11 -9.90 1.96
N TYR A 48 -5.61 -8.68 1.97
CA TYR A 48 -4.95 -8.07 3.11
C TYR A 48 -5.97 -7.30 3.92
N PHE A 49 -5.86 -7.32 5.25
CA PHE A 49 -6.76 -6.58 6.12
C PHE A 49 -6.14 -6.31 7.48
N SER A 50 -6.63 -5.28 8.16
CA SER A 50 -6.16 -4.88 9.49
C SER A 50 -7.24 -5.13 10.55
N ASN A 51 -6.81 -5.63 11.71
CA ASN A 51 -7.68 -5.74 12.88
C ASN A 51 -7.67 -4.46 13.72
N THR A 52 -8.43 -4.44 14.81
CA THR A 52 -8.48 -3.31 15.75
C THR A 52 -7.24 -3.13 16.62
N PHE A 53 -6.29 -4.08 16.58
CA PHE A 53 -4.97 -3.92 17.19
C PHE A 53 -3.93 -3.43 16.17
N ASN A 54 -4.40 -3.00 14.99
CA ASN A 54 -3.59 -2.46 13.89
C ASN A 54 -2.54 -3.49 13.41
N LYS A 55 -2.83 -4.78 13.49
CA LYS A 55 -2.01 -5.85 12.90
C LYS A 55 -2.50 -6.13 11.49
N ILE A 56 -1.60 -6.31 10.52
CA ILE A 56 -1.96 -6.61 9.13
C ILE A 56 -1.91 -8.13 8.91
N PHE A 57 -3.02 -8.66 8.42
CA PHE A 57 -3.19 -10.06 8.08
C PHE A 57 -3.30 -10.21 6.57
N LYS A 58 -2.95 -11.39 6.09
CA LYS A 58 -3.21 -11.86 4.74
C LYS A 58 -4.08 -13.11 4.84
N TYR A 59 -5.21 -13.12 4.13
CA TYR A 59 -5.99 -14.32 3.89
C TYR A 59 -5.65 -14.88 2.51
N ASP A 60 -5.42 -16.19 2.47
CA ASP A 60 -5.24 -16.94 1.25
C ASP A 60 -6.42 -17.91 1.04
N PRO A 61 -7.27 -17.69 0.02
CA PRO A 61 -8.43 -18.54 -0.24
C PRO A 61 -8.08 -19.95 -0.69
N TYR A 62 -6.89 -20.18 -1.26
CA TYR A 62 -6.49 -21.51 -1.73
C TYR A 62 -6.21 -22.46 -0.56
N TYR A 63 -5.58 -21.93 0.50
CA TYR A 63 -5.30 -22.70 1.71
C TYR A 63 -6.36 -22.54 2.80
N ASP A 64 -7.30 -21.61 2.60
CA ASP A 64 -8.26 -21.16 3.62
C ASP A 64 -7.58 -20.77 4.94
N LYS A 65 -6.46 -20.05 4.84
CA LYS A 65 -5.61 -19.72 5.98
C LYS A 65 -5.30 -18.23 6.08
N ILE A 66 -5.05 -17.82 7.31
CA ILE A 66 -4.61 -16.47 7.64
C ILE A 66 -3.14 -16.53 8.01
N SER A 67 -2.37 -15.58 7.50
CA SER A 67 -1.00 -15.33 7.91
C SER A 67 -0.85 -13.88 8.40
N PHE A 68 0.20 -13.60 9.17
CA PHE A 68 0.67 -12.22 9.25
C PHE A 68 1.16 -11.80 7.86
N ALA A 69 0.84 -10.57 7.45
CA ALA A 69 1.28 -10.05 6.16
C ALA A 69 2.79 -9.81 6.16
N TYR A 70 3.30 -9.34 7.30
CA TYR A 70 4.70 -8.97 7.52
C TYR A 70 5.15 -9.41 8.91
N GLU A 71 6.47 -9.58 9.08
CA GLU A 71 7.07 -9.79 10.40
C GLU A 71 6.79 -8.58 11.32
N TYR A 72 7.04 -7.38 10.79
CA TYR A 72 6.72 -6.10 11.42
C TYR A 72 5.78 -5.28 10.53
N ASP A 73 4.67 -4.81 11.10
CA ASP A 73 3.73 -3.97 10.36
C ASP A 73 4.21 -2.52 10.39
N LEU A 74 4.22 -1.87 9.22
CA LEU A 74 4.60 -0.46 9.12
C LEU A 74 3.48 0.43 9.64
N LYS A 75 3.80 1.33 10.58
CA LYS A 75 2.86 2.35 11.06
C LYS A 75 3.02 3.62 10.25
N CYS A 76 1.90 4.28 9.94
CA CYS A 76 1.94 5.51 9.17
C CYS A 76 0.79 6.45 9.49
N THR A 77 1.02 7.74 9.20
CA THR A 77 -0.01 8.77 9.18
C THR A 77 -0.24 9.21 7.74
N TYR A 78 -1.45 8.98 7.22
CA TYR A 78 -1.85 9.45 5.90
C TYR A 78 -2.21 10.93 5.95
N ASN A 79 -1.65 11.72 5.03
CA ASN A 79 -1.97 13.14 4.88
C ASN A 79 -2.86 13.42 3.66
N SER A 80 -3.49 14.60 3.62
CA SER A 80 -4.40 15.00 2.55
C SER A 80 -3.74 15.18 1.18
N ASN A 81 -2.41 15.11 1.09
CA ASN A 81 -1.64 15.31 -0.14
C ASN A 81 -1.24 13.97 -0.78
N ASN A 82 -1.83 12.84 -0.39
CA ASN A 82 -1.46 11.49 -0.83
C ASN A 82 -0.03 11.09 -0.45
N TYR A 83 0.42 11.55 0.71
CA TYR A 83 1.66 11.09 1.29
C TYR A 83 1.45 10.49 2.67
N CYS A 84 2.29 9.53 2.99
CA CYS A 84 2.33 8.86 4.26
C CYS A 84 3.58 9.30 4.99
N VAL A 85 3.40 9.79 6.21
CA VAL A 85 4.49 9.97 7.17
C VAL A 85 4.67 8.64 7.89
N ILE A 86 5.85 8.06 7.72
CA ILE A 86 6.28 6.86 8.41
C ILE A 86 7.27 7.33 9.48
N ASP A 87 6.84 7.20 10.74
CA ASP A 87 7.69 7.48 11.89
C ASP A 87 8.56 6.25 12.13
N GLU A 88 9.79 6.23 11.62
CA GLU A 88 10.73 5.14 11.89
C GLU A 88 12.04 5.68 12.46
N LYS A 89 12.22 5.43 13.77
CA LYS A 89 13.48 5.65 14.49
C LYS A 89 14.60 4.67 14.10
N ASP A 90 14.29 3.65 13.31
CA ASP A 90 15.19 2.54 13.01
C ASP A 90 15.44 2.44 11.49
N GLU A 91 16.48 3.11 10.99
CA GLU A 91 16.89 3.04 9.57
C GLU A 91 17.17 1.62 9.06
N GLU A 92 17.42 0.65 9.95
CA GLU A 92 17.59 -0.75 9.58
C GLU A 92 16.28 -1.43 9.18
N LYS A 93 15.14 -1.03 9.76
CA LYS A 93 13.81 -1.55 9.36
C LYS A 93 13.42 -1.10 7.97
N ILE A 94 14.01 0.02 7.51
CA ILE A 94 13.85 0.57 6.16
C ILE A 94 14.47 -0.33 5.09
N LYS A 95 15.53 -1.08 5.42
CA LYS A 95 16.12 -2.05 4.47
C LYS A 95 15.16 -3.22 4.19
N GLU A 96 14.18 -3.45 5.06
CA GLU A 96 13.12 -4.47 4.93
C GLU A 96 11.73 -3.89 4.59
N ILE A 97 11.60 -2.56 4.45
CA ILE A 97 10.38 -1.92 3.90
C ILE A 97 10.16 -2.35 2.44
N ASP A 98 11.20 -2.86 1.77
CA ASP A 98 11.26 -3.06 0.33
C ASP A 98 10.19 -4.02 -0.24
N ASP A 99 9.67 -4.93 0.58
CA ASP A 99 8.58 -5.85 0.20
C ASP A 99 7.20 -5.47 0.79
N ARG A 100 7.15 -4.44 1.65
CA ARG A 100 5.90 -4.02 2.29
C ARG A 100 5.13 -3.12 1.35
N GLU A 101 3.91 -3.51 1.00
CA GLU A 101 3.02 -2.72 0.14
C GLU A 101 2.01 -1.91 0.97
N PHE A 102 1.82 -2.28 2.23
CA PHE A 102 0.88 -1.64 3.11
C PHE A 102 1.54 -1.07 4.36
N CYS A 103 1.03 0.09 4.79
CA CYS A 103 1.16 0.56 6.15
C CYS A 103 -0.23 0.68 6.78
N VAL A 104 -0.28 0.74 8.11
CA VAL A 104 -1.51 0.80 8.88
C VAL A 104 -1.53 2.03 9.78
N THR A 105 -2.65 2.75 9.78
CA THR A 105 -2.83 3.94 10.62
C THR A 105 -3.11 3.57 12.08
N ASN A 106 -3.10 4.56 12.97
CA ASN A 106 -3.49 4.37 14.37
C ASN A 106 -4.96 3.94 14.53
N ASP A 107 -5.81 4.25 13.56
CA ASP A 107 -7.21 3.83 13.51
C ASP A 107 -7.41 2.45 12.86
N GLY A 108 -6.31 1.80 12.46
CA GLY A 108 -6.31 0.49 11.83
C GLY A 108 -6.81 0.52 10.39
N GLU A 109 -6.63 1.64 9.69
CA GLU A 109 -6.94 1.75 8.27
C GLU A 109 -5.74 1.28 7.44
N LEU A 110 -6.01 0.62 6.33
CA LEU A 110 -4.98 0.06 5.47
C LEU A 110 -4.62 1.06 4.37
N VAL A 111 -3.33 1.36 4.22
CA VAL A 111 -2.83 2.37 3.29
C VAL A 111 -1.84 1.72 2.34
N LEU A 112 -2.06 1.87 1.03
CA LEU A 112 -1.17 1.35 -0.01
C LEU A 112 -0.02 2.33 -0.23
N ILE A 113 1.21 1.83 -0.12
CA ILE A 113 2.44 2.55 -0.47
C ILE A 113 2.65 2.42 -1.97
N LEU A 114 2.75 3.55 -2.66
CA LEU A 114 2.86 3.60 -4.11
C LEU A 114 4.32 3.49 -4.57
N LEU A 115 4.50 2.93 -5.76
CA LEU A 115 5.78 2.94 -6.46
C LEU A 115 6.06 4.38 -6.95
N SER A 116 7.32 4.82 -6.80
CA SER A 116 7.94 5.94 -7.50
C SER A 116 7.56 5.88 -8.97
N LYS A 117 7.06 7.01 -9.45
CA LYS A 117 7.03 7.30 -10.87
C LYS A 117 8.47 7.61 -11.27
N ASP A 118 9.27 6.59 -11.55
CA ASP A 118 10.49 6.81 -12.30
C ASP A 118 10.10 7.20 -13.73
N GLU A 119 9.84 8.49 -13.92
CA GLU A 119 9.92 9.10 -15.25
C GLU A 119 11.37 8.90 -15.71
N THR A 120 11.59 7.89 -16.56
CA THR A 120 12.85 7.46 -17.19
C THR A 120 13.62 6.33 -16.48
N LYS A 121 13.27 5.08 -16.81
CA LYS A 121 14.15 4.00 -17.35
C LYS A 121 13.60 2.60 -17.05
N GLU A 122 12.54 2.23 -17.75
CA GLU A 122 12.34 0.83 -18.11
C GLU A 122 11.83 0.79 -19.55
N SER A 123 12.75 1.09 -20.47
CA SER A 123 12.53 0.83 -21.88
C SER A 123 12.43 -0.67 -22.09
N LEU A 124 11.23 -1.10 -22.50
CA LEU A 124 10.98 -2.17 -23.46
C LEU A 124 12.06 -3.26 -23.55
N SER A 125 11.82 -4.41 -22.91
CA SER A 125 12.23 -5.69 -23.47
C SER A 125 11.02 -6.39 -24.07
N LEU A 126 10.45 -5.80 -25.12
CA LEU A 126 9.74 -6.58 -26.13
C LEU A 126 10.64 -6.62 -27.36
N HIS A 127 11.04 -7.84 -27.73
CA HIS A 127 11.72 -8.13 -28.99
C HIS A 127 11.03 -7.42 -30.15
N GLN A 128 11.75 -6.48 -30.79
CA GLN A 128 11.62 -6.26 -32.22
C GLN A 128 12.92 -5.68 -32.77
N HIS A 129 13.44 -6.40 -33.75
CA HIS A 129 14.62 -6.09 -34.54
C HIS A 129 14.52 -4.71 -35.23
N GLN A 130 15.71 -4.14 -35.49
CA GLN A 130 16.00 -3.09 -36.47
C GLN A 130 15.58 -1.65 -36.13
N ASN A 131 16.51 -0.86 -35.58
CA ASN A 131 17.32 0.09 -36.35
C ASN A 131 18.14 1.01 -35.43
N GLN A 132 19.43 1.15 -35.76
CA GLN A 132 20.39 2.01 -35.09
C GLN A 132 20.01 3.50 -35.25
N ARG A 133 20.18 4.30 -34.19
CA ARG A 133 20.71 5.68 -34.25
C ARG A 133 21.03 6.26 -32.86
N GLN A 134 22.33 6.45 -32.65
CA GLN A 134 23.05 7.43 -31.81
C GLN A 134 22.39 7.97 -30.51
N TYR A 135 22.96 7.59 -29.37
CA TYR A 135 22.84 8.31 -28.10
C TYR A 135 23.81 9.51 -28.05
N ARG A 136 23.30 10.69 -27.70
CA ARG A 136 24.10 11.76 -27.09
C ARG A 136 23.71 11.90 -25.63
N HIS A 137 24.72 11.87 -24.76
CA HIS A 137 24.62 12.24 -23.35
C HIS A 137 24.14 13.69 -23.21
N PHE A 138 23.17 13.93 -22.33
CA PHE A 138 22.93 15.23 -21.72
C PHE A 138 22.73 15.04 -20.22
N ASN A 139 23.70 15.50 -19.45
CA ASN A 139 23.48 15.94 -18.07
C ASN A 139 22.65 17.22 -18.16
N ASP A 140 21.54 17.30 -17.42
CA ASP A 140 21.13 18.56 -16.81
C ASP A 140 20.06 18.35 -15.74
N THR A 141 20.41 18.78 -14.55
CA THR A 141 19.58 18.97 -13.37
C THR A 141 18.48 19.99 -13.68
N LYS A 142 17.20 19.62 -13.60
CA LYS A 142 16.11 20.61 -13.64
C LYS A 142 15.02 20.31 -12.63
N ILE A 143 15.11 21.03 -11.51
CA ILE A 143 14.12 21.14 -10.45
C ILE A 143 12.89 21.88 -11.02
N ILE A 144 11.70 21.29 -10.94
CA ILE A 144 10.44 21.99 -11.24
C ILE A 144 9.75 22.35 -9.92
N ARG A 145 9.65 23.66 -9.68
CA ARG A 145 8.89 24.29 -8.59
C ARG A 145 7.40 24.21 -8.88
N ALA A 146 6.60 23.83 -7.90
CA ALA A 146 5.16 24.11 -7.87
C ALA A 146 4.94 25.50 -7.24
N THR A 147 4.24 26.37 -7.96
CA THR A 147 3.74 27.66 -7.47
C THR A 147 2.23 27.57 -7.19
N SER A 148 1.82 27.75 -5.95
CA SER A 148 0.86 28.80 -5.52
C SER A 148 0.74 28.78 -4.00
N ASN A 149 0.47 29.97 -3.45
CA ASN A 149 0.79 30.40 -2.09
C ASN A 149 -0.17 29.83 -1.03
N GLU A 150 0.38 29.28 0.05
CA GLU A 150 0.26 29.79 1.43
C GLU A 150 1.26 29.05 2.35
N ASN A 151 1.84 29.81 3.28
CA ASN A 151 2.95 29.54 4.21
C ASN A 151 2.83 28.19 4.97
N SER A 152 3.85 27.51 5.49
CA SER A 152 5.31 27.63 5.50
C SER A 152 5.80 26.38 6.26
N TYR A 153 6.54 25.47 5.63
CA TYR A 153 7.41 24.54 6.36
C TYR A 153 8.72 24.36 5.59
N ILE A 154 9.61 25.30 5.92
CA ILE A 154 11.02 25.12 6.29
C ILE A 154 11.93 24.39 5.28
N SER A 155 12.93 25.15 4.87
CA SER A 155 14.17 24.71 4.24
C SER A 155 15.00 23.86 5.20
N SER A 156 15.20 22.60 4.86
CA SER A 156 16.40 21.83 5.23
C SER A 156 16.67 20.84 4.09
N SER A 157 17.93 20.47 3.90
CA SER A 157 18.42 19.61 2.83
C SER A 157 17.69 18.26 2.82
N LYS A 158 16.74 18.07 1.91
CA LYS A 158 15.97 16.82 1.77
C LYS A 158 16.81 15.76 1.07
N GLU A 159 17.25 14.75 1.80
CA GLU A 159 17.83 13.54 1.21
C GLU A 159 16.70 12.70 0.61
N THR A 160 16.75 12.53 -0.71
CA THR A 160 15.81 11.69 -1.46
C THR A 160 16.49 10.35 -1.72
N THR A 161 15.84 9.25 -1.33
CA THR A 161 16.35 7.90 -1.60
C THR A 161 15.32 7.14 -2.43
N THR A 162 15.75 6.61 -3.58
CA THR A 162 14.96 5.70 -4.41
C THR A 162 15.39 4.26 -4.16
N LYS A 163 14.48 3.38 -3.75
CA LYS A 163 14.68 1.92 -3.56
C LYS A 163 13.43 1.16 -4.01
N ASN A 164 13.60 0.03 -4.70
CA ASN A 164 12.52 -0.78 -5.33
C ASN A 164 11.45 0.06 -6.04
N ASN A 165 11.88 1.00 -6.88
CA ASN A 165 11.00 1.93 -7.57
C ASN A 165 10.05 2.64 -6.58
N ARG A 166 10.51 3.07 -5.40
CA ARG A 166 9.80 3.91 -4.43
C ARG A 166 10.69 5.06 -4.02
N THR A 167 10.11 6.25 -3.93
CA THR A 167 10.82 7.46 -3.50
C THR A 167 10.44 7.77 -2.07
N TYR A 168 11.44 7.72 -1.19
CA TYR A 168 11.31 8.17 0.18
C TYR A 168 12.00 9.52 0.31
N ILE A 169 11.27 10.49 0.84
CA ILE A 169 11.82 11.79 1.21
C ILE A 169 12.10 11.73 2.70
N LYS A 170 13.37 11.67 3.08
CA LYS A 170 13.78 11.67 4.49
C LYS A 170 13.65 13.08 5.05
N ASN A 171 13.06 13.19 6.24
CA ASN A 171 12.97 14.42 6.99
C ASN A 171 13.24 14.14 8.48
N GLU A 172 14.47 14.41 8.91
CA GLU A 172 14.96 14.15 10.27
C GLU A 172 14.70 12.70 10.71
N ASP A 173 13.65 12.49 11.52
CA ASP A 173 13.27 11.20 12.12
C ASP A 173 12.21 10.42 11.31
N ASN A 174 11.65 11.02 10.24
CA ASN A 174 10.51 10.44 9.52
C ASN A 174 10.76 10.35 8.01
N PHE A 175 10.01 9.45 7.37
CA PHE A 175 10.02 9.27 5.92
C PHE A 175 8.66 9.64 5.34
N LEU A 176 8.70 10.38 4.24
CA LEU A 176 7.52 10.68 3.45
C LEU A 176 7.53 9.81 2.19
N VAL A 177 6.43 9.09 1.94
CA VAL A 177 6.26 8.24 0.75
C VAL A 177 4.90 8.49 0.10
N GLU A 178 4.82 8.45 -1.23
CA GLU A 178 3.54 8.54 -1.94
C GLU A 178 2.67 7.32 -1.56
N CYS A 179 1.41 7.55 -1.21
CA CYS A 179 0.52 6.50 -0.75
C CYS A 179 -0.95 6.87 -0.96
N MET A 180 -1.84 5.87 -0.85
CA MET A 180 -3.27 6.07 -1.02
C MET A 180 -4.09 5.19 -0.08
N LYS A 181 -5.25 5.70 0.34
CA LYS A 181 -6.18 5.06 1.27
C LYS A 181 -7.61 5.32 0.83
N ALA A 182 -8.50 4.33 0.97
CA ALA A 182 -9.92 4.57 0.79
C ALA A 182 -10.44 5.55 1.85
N LYS A 183 -11.46 6.33 1.51
CA LYS A 183 -12.08 7.27 2.46
C LYS A 183 -12.99 6.54 3.46
N ASN A 184 -13.69 5.52 2.98
CA ASN A 184 -14.64 4.69 3.71
C ASN A 184 -14.77 3.33 2.99
N ASP A 185 -15.58 2.41 3.53
CA ASP A 185 -15.78 1.07 2.95
C ASP A 185 -16.77 1.05 1.77
N ASP A 186 -17.58 2.10 1.60
CA ASP A 186 -18.60 2.18 0.53
C ASP A 186 -18.02 2.72 -0.80
N GLU A 187 -16.91 3.45 -0.72
CA GLU A 187 -16.21 4.07 -1.85
C GLU A 187 -14.81 3.46 -2.03
N PRO A 188 -14.72 2.22 -2.55
CA PRO A 188 -13.44 1.58 -2.77
C PRO A 188 -12.63 2.33 -3.81
N ILE A 189 -11.31 2.31 -3.65
CA ILE A 189 -10.36 2.86 -4.61
C ILE A 189 -9.46 1.76 -5.16
N TYR A 190 -8.82 2.03 -6.29
CA TYR A 190 -7.97 1.06 -6.97
C TYR A 190 -6.54 1.58 -7.05
N GLY A 191 -5.59 0.72 -6.72
CA GLY A 191 -4.18 1.09 -6.59
C GLY A 191 -3.25 0.06 -7.20
N LEU A 192 -2.16 0.54 -7.79
CA LEU A 192 -1.12 -0.29 -8.38
C LEU A 192 0.15 -0.20 -7.53
N ALA A 193 0.63 -1.35 -7.09
CA ALA A 193 1.96 -1.53 -6.51
C ALA A 193 2.60 -2.77 -7.16
N LYS A 194 2.99 -3.79 -6.39
CA LYS A 194 3.41 -5.09 -6.95
C LYS A 194 2.23 -5.81 -7.61
N HIS A 195 1.05 -5.63 -7.05
CA HIS A 195 -0.21 -6.14 -7.57
C HIS A 195 -1.21 -5.00 -7.83
N PHE A 196 -2.28 -5.30 -8.56
CA PHE A 196 -3.41 -4.39 -8.69
C PHE A 196 -4.44 -4.71 -7.61
N TYR A 197 -4.76 -3.71 -6.79
CA TYR A 197 -5.60 -3.85 -5.61
C TYR A 197 -6.91 -3.09 -5.75
N LYS A 198 -7.99 -3.68 -5.22
CA LYS A 198 -9.17 -2.95 -4.76
C LYS A 198 -9.01 -2.70 -3.27
N LEU A 199 -8.99 -1.45 -2.85
CA LEU A 199 -8.86 -1.01 -1.48
C LEU A 199 -10.19 -0.51 -0.93
N ASP A 200 -10.59 -1.09 0.20
CA ASP A 200 -11.57 -0.56 1.13
C ASP A 200 -10.82 0.10 2.31
N LEU A 201 -11.49 0.62 3.34
CA LEU A 201 -10.84 1.37 4.42
C LEU A 201 -9.86 0.50 5.23
N LYS A 202 -10.22 -0.77 5.44
CA LYS A 202 -9.48 -1.72 6.29
C LYS A 202 -9.07 -3.01 5.58
N SER A 203 -9.27 -3.09 4.26
CA SER A 203 -8.90 -4.25 3.47
C SER A 203 -8.43 -3.89 2.07
N ALA A 204 -7.58 -4.74 1.49
CA ALA A 204 -7.15 -4.66 0.11
C ALA A 204 -7.21 -6.05 -0.53
N LYS A 205 -7.97 -6.18 -1.61
CA LYS A 205 -8.13 -7.42 -2.38
C LYS A 205 -7.26 -7.38 -3.62
N ILE A 206 -6.50 -8.44 -3.88
CA ILE A 206 -5.78 -8.56 -5.15
C ILE A 206 -6.79 -8.81 -6.27
N ILE A 207 -6.79 -7.92 -7.26
CA ILE A 207 -7.56 -8.06 -8.50
C ILE A 207 -6.71 -8.69 -9.60
N SER A 208 -5.40 -8.38 -9.63
CA SER A 208 -4.45 -8.99 -10.55
C SER A 208 -3.07 -9.16 -9.91
N ASN A 209 -2.47 -10.32 -10.12
CA ASN A 209 -1.12 -10.69 -9.65
C ASN A 209 0.01 -10.03 -10.46
N SER A 210 -0.31 -9.33 -11.54
CA SER A 210 0.69 -8.59 -12.33
C SER A 210 0.46 -7.10 -12.18
N GLY A 211 1.42 -6.40 -11.57
CA GLY A 211 1.48 -4.94 -11.50
C GLY A 211 1.82 -4.25 -12.82
N HIS A 212 1.60 -4.89 -13.98
CA HIS A 212 1.86 -4.27 -15.27
C HIS A 212 0.96 -3.04 -15.42
N TYR A 213 1.56 -1.92 -15.85
CA TYR A 213 0.82 -0.73 -16.21
C TYR A 213 -0.26 -1.09 -17.24
N ILE A 214 -1.52 -0.86 -16.89
CA ILE A 214 -2.59 -0.90 -17.89
C ILE A 214 -2.29 0.29 -18.80
N VAL A 215 -1.93 0.03 -20.06
CA VAL A 215 -1.64 1.08 -21.02
C VAL A 215 -2.88 1.34 -21.86
N ASN A 216 -3.17 2.61 -22.10
CA ASN A 216 -4.19 2.98 -23.06
C ASN A 216 -3.66 2.60 -24.46
N SER A 217 -4.35 1.69 -25.14
CA SER A 217 -3.93 1.15 -26.43
C SER A 217 -3.81 2.22 -27.53
N SER A 218 -4.51 3.34 -27.39
CA SER A 218 -4.50 4.44 -28.36
C SER A 218 -3.36 5.43 -28.12
N THR A 219 -2.92 5.60 -26.87
CA THR A 219 -1.90 6.61 -26.51
C THR A 219 -0.58 6.00 -26.06
N ASN A 220 -0.53 4.68 -25.82
CA ASN A 220 0.58 3.96 -25.20
C ASN A 220 1.05 4.59 -23.87
N LYS A 221 0.16 5.30 -23.17
CA LYS A 221 0.42 5.87 -21.84
C LYS A 221 -0.17 4.97 -20.77
N ALA A 222 0.53 4.88 -19.63
CA ALA A 222 -0.01 4.26 -18.44
C ALA A 222 -1.32 4.95 -18.04
N ILE A 223 -2.35 4.15 -17.80
CA ILE A 223 -3.69 4.59 -17.42
C ILE A 223 -3.66 5.05 -15.96
N ASN A 224 -4.30 6.19 -15.68
CA ASN A 224 -4.57 6.71 -14.35
C ASN A 224 -6.05 6.47 -13.99
N ASN A 225 -6.39 6.54 -12.70
CA ASN A 225 -7.77 6.50 -12.18
C ASN A 225 -8.72 7.48 -12.91
N LYS A 226 -8.20 8.62 -13.38
CA LYS A 226 -8.98 9.59 -14.19
C LYS A 226 -9.50 9.02 -15.51
N ASP A 227 -8.82 8.02 -16.09
CA ASP A 227 -9.21 7.44 -17.38
C ASP A 227 -10.32 6.37 -17.24
N PHE A 228 -10.62 5.94 -16.01
CA PHE A 228 -11.72 5.00 -15.71
C PHE A 228 -13.04 5.70 -15.41
N LYS A 229 -13.06 7.04 -15.31
CA LYS A 229 -14.30 7.80 -15.13
C LYS A 229 -14.92 8.10 -16.49
N LYS A 230 -16.04 7.44 -16.77
CA LYS A 230 -16.96 7.80 -17.86
C LYS A 230 -17.84 8.97 -17.43
#